data_AF-A0A7I8IRH7-F1
#
_entry.id   AF-A0A7I8IRH7-F1
#
_cell.length_a   1.000
_cell.length_b   1.000
_cell.length_c   1.000
_cell.angle_alpha   90.00
_cell.angle_beta   90.00
_cell.angle_gamma   90.00
#
_symmetry.space_group_name_H-M   'P 1'
#
loop_
_entity.id
_entity.type
_entity.pdbx_description
1 polymer ?
#
loop_
_entity_poly.entity_id
_entity_poly.type
_entity_poly.pdbx_seq_one_letter_code
_entity_poly.pdbx_strand_id
1 'polypeptide(L)'
;MERKAKYGWAAAVVCFLVLMVVTPAIPQSQEYHQFADQRRLFLGIPNTLNVISNFPFLVVGIIGLILCEIWGWTCFFLGVAAVAFGSSYYHLDPDDATLVWDRLPMTIAFTSIVAIFIIERVNETTGTTSILPLVAAGAVSILYWRLFDDLRPYAVVQFVPCIAIPAMDVVVYRWTGHVISGHTLKHLSAAMVPVFLTLMLAKRSVEPDRTTTLLDKWRLSWVRVSERGFFKAERLDCEYAVVSGREG
;
A
#
# COMPACT_ATOMS: atom_id res chain seq x y z
N MET A 1 -31.60 6.36 19.01
CA MET A 1 -30.44 6.46 18.09
C MET A 1 -30.57 5.54 16.88
N GLU A 2 -31.16 4.34 17.03
CA GLU A 2 -31.35 3.37 15.93
C GLU A 2 -32.01 3.92 14.65
N ARG A 3 -33.07 4.72 14.75
CA ARG A 3 -33.81 5.17 13.55
C ARG A 3 -32.96 6.04 12.63
N LYS A 4 -32.17 6.96 13.21
CA LYS A 4 -31.24 7.83 12.46
C LYS A 4 -30.11 7.03 11.81
N ALA A 5 -29.57 6.03 12.50
CA ALA A 5 -28.56 5.12 11.94
C ALA A 5 -29.12 4.31 10.77
N LYS A 6 -30.35 3.78 10.88
CA LYS A 6 -31.03 3.05 9.79
C LYS A 6 -31.20 3.90 8.54
N TYR A 7 -31.61 5.17 8.67
CA TYR A 7 -31.69 6.08 7.52
C TYR A 7 -30.31 6.43 6.95
N GLY A 8 -29.29 6.57 7.79
CA GLY A 8 -27.91 6.80 7.35
C GLY A 8 -27.38 5.65 6.48
N TRP A 9 -27.57 4.41 6.93
CA TRP A 9 -27.21 3.21 6.15
C TRP A 9 -28.01 3.09 4.85
N ALA A 10 -29.32 3.34 4.89
CA ALA A 10 -30.16 3.33 3.69
C ALA A 10 -29.69 4.40 2.68
N ALA A 11 -29.39 5.61 3.14
CA ALA A 11 -28.86 6.66 2.29
C ALA A 11 -27.50 6.28 1.69
N ALA A 12 -26.59 5.68 2.47
CA ALA A 12 -25.30 5.22 1.97
C ALA A 12 -25.44 4.15 0.88
N VAL A 13 -26.34 3.17 1.07
CA VAL A 13 -26.63 2.14 0.06
C VAL A 13 -27.23 2.76 -1.20
N VAL A 14 -28.21 3.66 -1.06
CA VAL A 14 -28.80 4.36 -2.21
C VAL A 14 -27.76 5.18 -2.96
N CYS A 15 -26.92 5.94 -2.26
CA CYS A 15 -25.83 6.69 -2.87
C CYS A 15 -24.85 5.77 -3.62
N PHE A 16 -24.49 4.62 -3.06
CA PHE A 16 -23.65 3.64 -3.72
C PHE A 16 -24.30 3.07 -4.99
N LEU A 17 -25.59 2.70 -4.93
CA LEU A 17 -26.34 2.21 -6.08
C LEU A 17 -26.46 3.27 -7.18
N VAL A 18 -26.72 4.53 -6.81
CA VAL A 18 -26.73 5.66 -7.76
C VAL A 18 -25.35 5.81 -8.41
N LEU A 19 -24.27 5.74 -7.62
CA LEU A 19 -22.90 5.75 -8.16
C LEU A 19 -22.68 4.62 -9.17
N MET A 20 -23.13 3.40 -8.86
CA MET A 20 -22.99 2.24 -9.75
C MET A 20 -23.74 2.42 -11.09
N VAL A 21 -24.87 3.13 -11.08
CA VAL A 21 -25.69 3.41 -12.29
C VAL A 21 -25.16 4.59 -13.09
N VAL A 22 -24.74 5.66 -12.41
CA VAL A 22 -24.35 6.93 -13.06
C VAL A 22 -22.93 6.89 -13.58
N THR A 23 -22.03 6.16 -12.92
CA THR A 23 -20.64 6.04 -13.38
C THR A 23 -20.47 4.79 -14.25
N PRO A 24 -19.57 4.82 -15.26
CA PRO A 24 -19.22 3.61 -15.99
C PRO A 24 -18.51 2.61 -15.07
N ALA A 25 -18.62 1.32 -15.39
CA ALA A 25 -17.83 0.27 -14.74
C ALA A 25 -16.34 0.58 -14.88
N ILE A 26 -15.56 0.23 -13.84
CA ILE A 26 -14.11 0.41 -13.86
C ILE A 26 -13.48 -0.97 -14.10
N PRO A 27 -13.13 -1.32 -15.35
CA PRO A 27 -12.51 -2.60 -15.67
C PRO A 27 -11.11 -2.71 -15.11
N GLN A 28 -10.66 -3.94 -14.89
CA GLN A 28 -9.29 -4.21 -14.52
C GLN A 28 -8.38 -4.03 -15.73
N SER A 29 -7.56 -2.97 -15.70
CA SER A 29 -6.53 -2.79 -16.72
C SER A 29 -5.53 -3.93 -16.65
N GLN A 30 -5.27 -4.57 -17.78
CA GLN A 30 -4.26 -5.63 -17.91
C GLN A 30 -2.83 -5.08 -17.80
N GLU A 31 -2.64 -3.79 -18.09
CA GLU A 31 -1.37 -3.10 -17.84
C GLU A 31 -1.02 -3.04 -16.35
N TYR A 32 -1.98 -3.29 -15.46
CA TYR A 32 -1.75 -3.37 -14.03
C TYR A 32 -0.70 -4.44 -13.67
N HIS A 33 -0.67 -5.55 -14.40
CA HIS A 33 0.29 -6.63 -14.14
C HIS A 33 1.73 -6.23 -14.49
N GLN A 34 1.92 -5.24 -15.36
CA GLN A 34 3.23 -4.73 -15.74
C GLN A 34 3.90 -3.89 -14.63
N PHE A 35 3.16 -3.53 -13.58
CA PHE A 35 3.75 -2.88 -12.40
C PHE A 35 4.64 -3.81 -11.57
N ALA A 36 4.52 -5.13 -11.76
CA ALA A 36 5.40 -6.08 -11.10
C ALA A 36 6.84 -5.92 -11.62
N ASP A 37 7.82 -6.04 -10.71
CA ASP A 37 9.25 -5.94 -11.01
C ASP A 37 9.64 -6.90 -12.13
N GLN A 38 10.32 -6.45 -13.16
CA GLN A 38 10.64 -7.32 -14.31
C GLN A 38 11.99 -8.05 -14.13
N ARG A 39 12.66 -7.86 -12.98
CA ARG A 39 14.01 -8.35 -12.74
C ARG A 39 14.02 -9.70 -12.02
N ARG A 40 15.05 -10.50 -12.33
CA ARG A 40 15.40 -11.77 -11.66
C ARG A 40 16.72 -11.62 -10.92
N LEU A 41 16.69 -11.00 -9.75
CA LEU A 41 17.89 -10.58 -9.01
C LEU A 41 18.43 -11.65 -8.06
N PHE A 42 17.58 -12.51 -7.52
CA PHE A 42 17.95 -13.46 -6.47
C PHE A 42 17.48 -14.87 -6.81
N LEU A 43 18.39 -15.85 -6.81
CA LEU A 43 18.12 -17.29 -7.01
C LEU A 43 17.22 -17.64 -8.22
N GLY A 44 17.15 -16.77 -9.24
CA GLY A 44 16.27 -16.95 -10.40
C GLY A 44 14.77 -16.70 -10.16
N ILE A 45 14.39 -16.18 -8.98
CA ILE A 45 13.00 -15.87 -8.64
C ILE A 45 12.48 -14.73 -9.55
N PRO A 46 11.36 -14.91 -10.28
CA PRO A 46 10.75 -13.85 -11.06
C PRO A 46 10.24 -12.72 -10.15
N ASN A 47 10.31 -11.48 -10.64
CA ASN A 47 9.81 -10.29 -9.93
C ASN A 47 10.36 -10.18 -8.50
N THR A 48 11.67 -10.45 -8.36
CA THR A 48 12.32 -10.76 -7.08
C THR A 48 12.01 -9.74 -5.99
N LEU A 49 12.08 -8.45 -6.30
CA LEU A 49 11.91 -7.42 -5.28
C LEU A 49 10.49 -7.38 -4.72
N ASN A 50 9.48 -7.62 -5.56
CA ASN A 50 8.10 -7.69 -5.09
C ASN A 50 7.92 -8.88 -4.14
N VAL A 51 8.37 -10.08 -4.53
CA VAL A 51 8.24 -11.30 -3.73
C VAL A 51 8.95 -11.16 -2.39
N ILE A 52 10.20 -10.70 -2.37
CA ILE A 52 10.98 -10.59 -1.12
C ILE A 52 10.43 -9.47 -0.22
N SER A 53 9.94 -8.36 -0.80
CA SER A 53 9.37 -7.26 -0.03
C SER A 53 8.11 -7.63 0.75
N ASN A 54 7.54 -8.81 0.50
CA ASN A 54 6.38 -9.32 1.23
C ASN A 54 6.73 -9.99 2.57
N PHE A 55 7.98 -10.40 2.78
CA PHE A 55 8.42 -11.07 4.01
C PHE A 55 8.17 -10.27 5.30
N PRO A 56 8.38 -8.93 5.35
CA PRO A 56 8.05 -8.13 6.53
C PRO A 56 6.59 -8.26 6.98
N PHE A 57 5.63 -8.41 6.06
CA PHE A 57 4.21 -8.60 6.44
C PHE A 57 4.02 -9.91 7.19
N LEU A 58 4.72 -10.98 6.81
CA LEU A 58 4.66 -12.26 7.53
C LEU A 58 5.17 -12.10 8.96
N VAL A 59 6.31 -11.43 9.14
CA VAL A 59 6.89 -11.19 10.46
C VAL A 59 5.94 -10.39 11.35
N VAL A 60 5.41 -9.28 10.84
CA VAL A 60 4.45 -8.43 11.57
C VAL A 60 3.16 -9.21 11.90
N GLY A 61 2.64 -9.97 10.93
CA GLY A 61 1.44 -10.78 11.12
C GLY A 61 1.61 -11.85 12.20
N ILE A 62 2.72 -12.60 12.20
CA ILE A 62 3.00 -13.63 13.21
C ILE A 62 3.18 -13.00 14.60
N ILE A 63 3.95 -11.92 14.73
CA ILE A 63 4.12 -11.23 16.00
C ILE A 63 2.77 -10.76 16.55
N GLY A 64 1.94 -10.16 15.70
CA GLY A 64 0.60 -9.72 16.08
C GLY A 64 -0.31 -10.87 16.51
N LEU A 65 -0.29 -12.00 15.80
CA LEU A 65 -1.06 -13.20 16.18
C LEU A 65 -0.65 -13.78 17.53
N ILE A 66 0.64 -13.74 17.87
CA ILE A 66 1.15 -14.21 19.18
C ILE A 66 0.71 -13.27 20.32
N LEU A 67 0.64 -11.97 20.05
CA LEU A 67 0.37 -10.95 21.06
C LEU A 67 -1.13 -10.65 21.27
N CYS A 68 -2.01 -11.09 20.38
CA CYS A 68 -3.42 -10.69 20.39
C CYS A 68 -4.38 -11.85 20.69
N GLU A 69 -5.22 -11.66 21.71
CA GLU A 69 -6.26 -12.62 22.11
C GLU A 69 -7.68 -12.21 21.66
N ILE A 70 -7.84 -11.01 21.08
CA ILE A 70 -9.14 -10.45 20.66
C ILE A 70 -9.40 -10.76 19.18
N TRP A 71 -10.58 -11.33 18.88
CA TRP A 71 -10.99 -11.77 17.54
C TRP A 71 -10.75 -10.75 16.41
N GLY A 72 -11.06 -9.47 16.62
CA GLY A 72 -10.84 -8.42 15.60
C GLY A 72 -9.36 -8.27 15.22
N TRP A 73 -8.48 -8.24 16.22
CA TRP A 73 -7.03 -8.16 16.01
C TRP A 73 -6.47 -9.45 15.43
N THR A 74 -6.98 -10.62 15.85
CA THR A 74 -6.60 -11.92 15.27
C THR A 74 -6.92 -11.96 13.77
N CYS A 75 -8.14 -11.57 13.35
CA CYS A 75 -8.51 -11.51 11.94
C CYS A 75 -7.64 -10.52 11.15
N PHE A 76 -7.33 -9.36 11.73
CA PHE A 76 -6.44 -8.37 11.12
C PHE A 76 -5.04 -8.95 10.87
N PHE A 77 -4.39 -9.48 11.90
CA PHE A 77 -3.01 -9.99 11.79
C PHE A 77 -2.93 -11.28 10.97
N LEU A 78 -3.99 -12.10 10.95
CA LEU A 78 -4.12 -13.21 10.03
C LEU A 78 -4.15 -12.72 8.58
N GLY A 79 -4.93 -11.67 8.29
CA GLY A 79 -4.94 -11.00 6.99
C GLY A 79 -3.56 -10.48 6.60
N VAL A 80 -2.87 -9.78 7.51
CA VAL A 80 -1.51 -9.25 7.28
C VAL A 80 -0.50 -10.37 7.00
N ALA A 81 -0.53 -11.46 7.77
CA ALA A 81 0.32 -12.62 7.49
C ALA A 81 0.00 -13.24 6.13
N ALA A 82 -1.29 -13.36 5.79
CA ALA A 82 -1.75 -13.91 4.53
C ALA A 82 -1.39 -13.04 3.32
N VAL A 83 -1.26 -11.71 3.46
CA VAL A 83 -0.76 -10.81 2.40
C VAL A 83 0.61 -11.28 1.91
N ALA A 84 1.47 -11.75 2.81
CA ALA A 84 2.80 -12.20 2.42
C ALA A 84 2.75 -13.34 1.39
N PHE A 85 1.82 -14.27 1.55
CA PHE A 85 1.63 -15.41 0.64
C PHE A 85 0.85 -15.01 -0.61
N GLY A 86 -0.27 -14.31 -0.45
CA GLY A 86 -1.12 -13.87 -1.55
C GLY A 86 -0.39 -12.98 -2.53
N SER A 87 0.31 -11.98 -2.02
CA SER A 87 1.08 -11.03 -2.83
C SER A 87 2.30 -11.68 -3.49
N SER A 88 2.96 -12.61 -2.78
CA SER A 88 4.06 -13.36 -3.39
C SER A 88 3.56 -14.26 -4.51
N TYR A 89 2.43 -14.94 -4.33
CA TYR A 89 1.85 -15.78 -5.37
C TYR A 89 1.48 -14.98 -6.62
N TYR A 90 0.82 -13.83 -6.45
CA TYR A 90 0.55 -12.90 -7.54
C TYR A 90 1.82 -12.42 -8.24
N HIS A 91 2.85 -12.03 -7.50
CA HIS A 91 4.06 -11.51 -8.13
C HIS A 91 4.93 -12.58 -8.79
N LEU A 92 4.76 -13.86 -8.44
CA LEU A 92 5.43 -14.96 -9.14
C LEU A 92 4.84 -15.22 -10.54
N ASP A 93 3.53 -15.02 -10.71
CA ASP A 93 2.81 -15.19 -11.98
C ASP A 93 1.68 -14.15 -12.11
N PRO A 94 2.00 -12.89 -12.48
CA PRO A 94 1.02 -11.80 -12.43
C PRO A 94 -0.14 -11.97 -13.42
N ASP A 95 -1.32 -12.28 -12.90
CA ASP A 95 -2.57 -12.35 -13.66
C ASP A 95 -3.79 -12.05 -12.77
N ASP A 96 -4.98 -11.91 -13.35
CA ASP A 96 -6.19 -11.58 -12.59
C ASP A 96 -6.63 -12.69 -11.61
N ALA A 97 -6.39 -13.97 -11.92
CA ALA A 97 -6.71 -15.08 -11.03
C ALA A 97 -5.77 -15.11 -9.83
N THR A 98 -4.48 -14.86 -10.01
CA THR A 98 -3.54 -14.72 -8.89
C THR A 98 -3.74 -13.43 -8.11
N LEU A 99 -4.17 -12.35 -8.75
CA LEU A 99 -4.49 -11.06 -8.11
C LEU A 99 -5.65 -11.14 -7.10
N VAL A 100 -6.58 -12.08 -7.28
CA VAL A 100 -7.60 -12.39 -6.25
C VAL A 100 -6.94 -12.73 -4.92
N TRP A 101 -5.86 -13.50 -4.95
CA TRP A 101 -5.15 -13.96 -3.75
C TRP A 101 -4.31 -12.87 -3.11
N ASP A 102 -3.91 -11.83 -3.84
CA ASP A 102 -3.27 -10.63 -3.27
C ASP A 102 -4.30 -9.71 -2.60
N ARG A 103 -5.47 -9.53 -3.24
CA ARG A 103 -6.54 -8.65 -2.75
C ARG A 103 -7.32 -9.19 -1.56
N LEU A 104 -7.52 -10.50 -1.50
CA LEU A 104 -8.34 -11.12 -0.46
C LEU A 104 -7.76 -10.92 0.95
N PRO A 105 -6.48 -11.23 1.22
CA PRO A 105 -5.85 -10.97 2.53
C PRO A 105 -5.88 -9.50 2.91
N MET A 106 -5.61 -8.60 1.95
CA MET A 106 -5.66 -7.16 2.18
C MET A 106 -7.08 -6.73 2.60
N THR A 107 -8.09 -7.21 1.90
CA THR A 107 -9.50 -6.93 2.21
C THR A 107 -9.90 -7.43 3.59
N ILE A 108 -9.47 -8.64 3.98
CA ILE A 108 -9.69 -9.18 5.33
C ILE A 108 -9.06 -8.25 6.39
N ALA A 109 -7.83 -7.78 6.17
CA ALA A 109 -7.17 -6.86 7.09
C ALA A 109 -7.93 -5.52 7.22
N PHE A 110 -8.32 -4.90 6.10
CA PHE A 110 -9.03 -3.61 6.13
C PHE A 110 -10.43 -3.72 6.77
N THR A 111 -11.19 -4.75 6.42
CA THR A 111 -12.51 -5.00 7.01
C THR A 111 -12.43 -5.33 8.51
N SER A 112 -11.37 -6.03 8.95
CA SER A 112 -11.10 -6.27 10.37
C SER A 112 -10.76 -4.98 11.13
N ILE A 113 -9.99 -4.06 10.53
CA ILE A 113 -9.73 -2.74 11.14
C ILE A 113 -11.04 -1.96 11.36
N VAL A 114 -11.95 -1.98 10.40
CA VAL A 114 -13.27 -1.33 10.56
C VAL A 114 -14.04 -1.98 11.72
N ALA A 115 -14.02 -3.31 11.83
CA ALA A 115 -14.66 -4.01 12.93
C ALA A 115 -14.03 -3.65 14.29
N ILE A 116 -12.70 -3.60 14.39
CA ILE A 116 -11.98 -3.15 15.60
C ILE A 116 -12.40 -1.72 15.96
N PHE A 117 -12.49 -0.82 14.98
CA PHE A 117 -12.95 0.54 15.23
C PHE A 117 -14.38 0.57 15.80
N ILE A 118 -15.27 -0.30 15.32
CA ILE A 118 -16.63 -0.46 15.87
C ILE A 118 -16.59 -1.03 17.30
N ILE A 119 -15.72 -2.00 17.58
CA ILE A 119 -15.50 -2.56 18.94
C ILE A 119 -15.12 -1.42 19.90
N GLU A 120 -14.13 -0.61 19.52
CA GLU A 120 -13.58 0.45 20.37
C GLU A 120 -14.54 1.64 20.56
N ARG A 121 -15.37 1.96 19.55
CA ARG A 121 -16.20 3.17 19.55
C ARG A 121 -17.67 2.94 19.85
N VAL A 122 -18.18 1.72 19.66
CA VAL A 122 -19.61 1.41 19.81
C VAL A 122 -19.84 0.43 20.95
N ASN A 123 -19.40 -0.82 20.79
CA ASN A 123 -19.31 -1.86 21.84
C ASN A 123 -18.73 -3.15 21.25
N GLU A 124 -18.21 -4.01 22.12
CA GLU A 124 -17.57 -5.28 21.76
C GLU A 124 -18.49 -6.24 21.00
N THR A 125 -19.75 -6.39 21.43
CA THR A 125 -20.69 -7.33 20.79
C THR A 125 -21.02 -6.91 19.36
N THR A 126 -21.32 -5.64 19.14
CA THR A 126 -21.64 -5.08 17.81
C THR A 126 -20.42 -5.14 16.90
N GLY A 127 -19.25 -4.82 17.43
CA GLY A 127 -18.01 -4.88 16.66
C GLY A 127 -17.62 -6.31 16.27
N THR A 128 -17.67 -7.25 17.21
CA THR A 128 -17.37 -8.67 16.93
C THR A 128 -18.35 -9.29 15.94
N THR A 129 -19.66 -9.02 16.11
CA THR A 129 -20.69 -9.50 15.15
C THR A 129 -20.57 -8.84 13.78
N SER A 130 -19.95 -7.65 13.68
CA SER A 130 -19.71 -6.97 12.41
C SER A 130 -18.54 -7.54 11.59
N ILE A 131 -17.63 -8.31 12.20
CA ILE A 131 -16.48 -8.90 11.49
C ILE A 131 -16.97 -9.76 10.31
N LEU A 132 -17.89 -10.68 10.56
CA LEU A 132 -18.39 -11.61 9.56
C LEU A 132 -19.04 -10.89 8.35
N PRO A 133 -20.04 -10.00 8.52
CA PRO A 133 -20.64 -9.29 7.38
C PRO A 133 -19.67 -8.36 6.67
N LEU A 134 -18.69 -7.74 7.37
CA LEU A 134 -17.69 -6.88 6.73
C LEU A 134 -16.71 -7.70 5.87
N VAL A 135 -16.19 -8.81 6.39
CA VAL A 135 -15.32 -9.72 5.64
C VAL A 135 -16.07 -10.33 4.46
N ALA A 136 -17.34 -10.74 4.66
CA ALA A 136 -18.18 -11.26 3.59
C ALA A 136 -18.44 -10.21 2.49
N ALA A 137 -18.74 -8.96 2.87
CA ALA A 137 -18.88 -7.85 1.90
C ALA A 137 -17.58 -7.64 1.11
N GLY A 138 -16.43 -7.74 1.78
CA GLY A 138 -15.13 -7.70 1.13
C GLY A 138 -14.92 -8.84 0.12
N ALA A 139 -15.17 -10.08 0.51
CA ALA A 139 -15.06 -11.24 -0.38
C ALA A 139 -16.02 -11.16 -1.57
N VAL A 140 -17.27 -10.74 -1.34
CA VAL A 140 -18.27 -10.51 -2.39
C VAL A 140 -17.82 -9.41 -3.34
N SER A 141 -17.16 -8.35 -2.84
CA SER A 141 -16.64 -7.28 -3.69
C SER A 141 -15.56 -7.77 -4.67
N ILE A 142 -14.70 -8.69 -4.23
CA ILE A 142 -13.67 -9.32 -5.08
C ILE A 142 -14.31 -10.29 -6.07
N LEU A 143 -15.27 -11.09 -5.62
CA LEU A 143 -16.01 -12.00 -6.50
C LEU A 143 -16.78 -11.21 -7.58
N TYR A 144 -17.41 -10.11 -7.20
CA TYR A 144 -18.09 -9.22 -8.13
C TYR A 144 -17.12 -8.67 -9.17
N TRP A 145 -15.96 -8.18 -8.75
CA TRP A 145 -14.90 -7.78 -9.68
C TRP A 145 -14.53 -8.94 -10.62
N ARG A 146 -14.33 -10.16 -10.11
CA ARG A 146 -13.91 -11.29 -10.95
C ARG A 146 -14.96 -11.72 -11.97
N LEU A 147 -16.25 -11.56 -11.66
CA LEU A 147 -17.35 -11.99 -12.52
C LEU A 147 -17.80 -10.91 -13.51
N PHE A 148 -17.74 -9.65 -13.11
CA PHE A 148 -18.30 -8.52 -13.87
C PHE A 148 -17.24 -7.53 -14.38
N ASP A 149 -15.96 -7.78 -14.07
CA ASP A 149 -14.84 -6.89 -14.38
C ASP A 149 -15.11 -5.44 -13.93
N ASP A 150 -15.53 -5.27 -12.68
CA ASP A 150 -15.84 -3.96 -12.12
C ASP A 150 -15.27 -3.81 -10.70
N LEU A 151 -14.28 -2.91 -10.59
CA LEU A 151 -13.51 -2.66 -9.38
C LEU A 151 -14.22 -1.77 -8.37
N ARG A 152 -15.33 -1.10 -8.73
CA ARG A 152 -15.96 -0.08 -7.88
C ARG A 152 -16.34 -0.59 -6.48
N PRO A 153 -16.98 -1.77 -6.31
CA PRO A 153 -17.30 -2.27 -4.97
C PRO A 153 -16.05 -2.56 -4.13
N TYR A 154 -15.02 -3.15 -4.76
CA TYR A 154 -13.74 -3.41 -4.10
C TYR A 154 -13.05 -2.11 -3.66
N ALA A 155 -13.03 -1.10 -4.53
CA ALA A 155 -12.48 0.22 -4.23
C ALA A 155 -13.18 0.88 -3.02
N VAL A 156 -14.50 0.74 -2.90
CA VAL A 156 -15.24 1.24 -1.73
C VAL A 156 -14.77 0.53 -0.46
N VAL A 157 -14.71 -0.80 -0.46
CA VAL A 157 -14.25 -1.58 0.70
C VAL A 157 -12.82 -1.21 1.07
N GLN A 158 -11.97 -0.95 0.09
CA GLN A 158 -10.54 -0.68 0.28
C GLN A 158 -10.23 0.74 0.74
N PHE A 159 -10.91 1.76 0.19
CA PHE A 159 -10.56 3.17 0.40
C PHE A 159 -11.46 3.91 1.37
N VAL A 160 -12.74 3.52 1.52
CA VAL A 160 -13.63 4.18 2.50
C VAL A 160 -13.10 4.08 3.93
N PRO A 161 -12.58 2.94 4.41
CA PRO A 161 -11.99 2.86 5.75
C PRO A 161 -10.84 3.85 5.97
N CYS A 162 -10.00 4.07 4.94
CA CYS A 162 -8.86 4.99 5.01
C CYS A 162 -9.29 6.45 5.20
N ILE A 163 -10.51 6.81 4.82
CA ILE A 163 -11.05 8.17 4.97
C ILE A 163 -11.94 8.25 6.22
N ALA A 164 -12.82 7.26 6.41
CA ALA A 164 -13.81 7.25 7.47
C ALA A 164 -13.16 7.20 8.85
N ILE A 165 -12.15 6.36 9.06
CA ILE A 165 -11.51 6.19 10.37
C ILE A 165 -10.82 7.50 10.81
N PRO A 166 -9.95 8.14 10.02
CA PRO A 166 -9.36 9.43 10.40
C PRO A 166 -10.39 10.55 10.57
N ALA A 167 -11.40 10.63 9.68
CA ALA A 167 -12.42 11.68 9.76
C ALA A 167 -13.22 11.58 11.07
N MET A 168 -13.60 10.37 11.46
CA MET A 168 -14.31 10.13 12.72
C MET A 168 -13.45 10.45 13.94
N ASP A 169 -12.15 10.14 13.89
CA ASP A 169 -11.23 10.47 14.99
C ASP A 169 -11.09 11.99 15.18
N VAL A 170 -11.01 12.77 14.09
CA VAL A 170 -10.98 14.25 14.14
C VAL A 170 -12.26 14.81 14.77
N VAL A 171 -13.42 14.26 14.41
CA VAL A 171 -14.71 14.69 14.97
C VAL A 171 -14.75 14.45 16.49
N VAL A 172 -14.30 13.26 16.93
CA VAL A 172 -14.26 12.92 18.36
C VAL A 172 -13.25 13.78 19.11
N TYR A 173 -12.06 14.01 18.55
CA TYR A 173 -11.03 14.85 19.15
C TYR A 173 -11.54 16.29 19.43
N ARG A 174 -12.21 16.88 18.43
CA ARG A 174 -12.79 18.23 18.55
C ARG A 174 -13.92 18.27 19.57
N TRP A 175 -14.76 17.25 19.60
CA TRP A 175 -15.91 17.21 20.50
C TRP A 175 -15.52 16.94 21.95
N THR A 176 -14.43 16.21 22.18
CA THR A 176 -13.91 15.88 23.53
C THR A 176 -12.93 16.94 24.08
N GLY A 177 -12.85 18.12 23.45
CA GLY A 177 -12.07 19.24 23.98
C GLY A 177 -10.57 18.97 24.03
N HIS A 178 -10.02 18.19 23.10
CA HIS A 178 -8.58 17.84 23.02
C HIS A 178 -8.06 16.94 24.16
N VAL A 179 -8.94 16.37 25.00
CA VAL A 179 -8.56 15.56 26.16
C VAL A 179 -8.16 14.13 25.75
N ILE A 180 -8.83 13.57 24.73
CA ILE A 180 -8.52 12.24 24.21
C ILE A 180 -7.60 12.40 23.00
N SER A 181 -6.28 12.36 23.22
CA SER A 181 -5.29 12.15 22.14
C SER A 181 -5.38 10.68 21.69
N GLY A 182 -6.43 10.36 20.95
CA GLY A 182 -6.80 8.99 20.62
C GLY A 182 -5.94 8.41 19.52
N HIS A 183 -4.68 8.06 19.80
CA HIS A 183 -3.86 7.19 18.92
C HIS A 183 -3.77 7.64 17.44
N THR A 184 -4.06 8.93 17.17
CA THR A 184 -4.30 9.51 15.85
C THR A 184 -3.11 9.30 14.91
N LEU A 185 -1.89 9.31 15.43
CA LEU A 185 -0.67 9.12 14.65
C LEU A 185 -0.50 7.68 14.13
N LYS A 186 -1.03 6.67 14.82
CA LYS A 186 -0.89 5.25 14.43
C LYS A 186 -1.86 4.87 13.29
N HIS A 187 -3.10 5.33 13.38
CA HIS A 187 -4.12 5.10 12.34
C HIS A 187 -3.92 6.00 11.12
N LEU A 188 -3.43 7.23 11.32
CA LEU A 188 -3.00 8.11 10.23
C LEU A 188 -1.82 7.50 9.45
N SER A 189 -0.86 6.88 10.13
CA SER A 189 0.25 6.18 9.48
C SER A 189 -0.23 4.99 8.62
N ALA A 190 -1.26 4.26 9.05
CA ALA A 190 -1.89 3.20 8.26
C ALA A 190 -2.72 3.74 7.06
N ALA A 191 -3.34 4.92 7.20
CA ALA A 191 -4.08 5.59 6.14
C ALA A 191 -3.17 6.30 5.10
N MET A 192 -1.94 6.65 5.47
CA MET A 192 -0.97 7.28 4.57
C MET A 192 -0.41 6.30 3.53
N VAL A 193 -0.32 5.00 3.83
CA VAL A 193 0.24 4.00 2.92
C VAL A 193 -0.57 3.89 1.60
N PRO A 194 -1.91 3.78 1.63
CA PRO A 194 -2.73 3.82 0.40
C PRO A 194 -2.66 5.18 -0.31
N VAL A 195 -2.62 6.30 0.41
CA VAL A 195 -2.54 7.65 -0.17
C VAL A 195 -1.22 7.86 -0.91
N PHE A 196 -0.09 7.42 -0.35
CA PHE A 196 1.20 7.44 -1.04
C PHE A 196 1.19 6.51 -2.26
N LEU A 197 0.55 5.34 -2.17
CA LEU A 197 0.40 4.45 -3.31
C LEU A 197 -0.43 5.10 -4.43
N THR A 198 -1.55 5.74 -4.11
CA THR A 198 -2.40 6.47 -5.07
C THR A 198 -1.68 7.67 -5.67
N LEU A 199 -0.90 8.43 -4.88
CA LEU A 199 -0.07 9.54 -5.39
C LEU A 199 1.09 9.04 -6.26
N MET A 200 1.69 7.90 -5.94
CA MET A 200 2.73 7.25 -6.73
C MET A 200 2.17 6.73 -8.07
N LEU A 201 0.92 6.24 -8.07
CA LEU A 201 0.20 5.83 -9.27
C LEU A 201 -0.24 7.03 -10.13
N ALA A 202 -0.71 8.12 -9.50
CA ALA A 202 -1.17 9.33 -10.20
C ALA A 202 -0.04 10.17 -10.81
N LYS A 203 1.20 10.07 -10.30
CA LYS A 203 2.37 10.79 -10.83
C LYS A 203 3.09 10.07 -11.98
N ARG A 204 2.58 8.95 -12.48
CA ARG A 204 3.18 8.22 -13.61
C ARG A 204 2.82 8.88 -14.95
N SER A 205 3.33 10.10 -15.20
CA SER A 205 3.61 10.48 -16.59
C SER A 205 4.73 9.58 -17.09
N VAL A 206 4.44 8.83 -18.15
CA VAL A 206 5.32 7.86 -18.80
C VAL A 206 6.63 8.52 -19.24
N GLU A 207 7.74 8.19 -18.59
CA GLU A 207 9.08 8.33 -19.17
C GLU A 207 9.52 6.93 -19.63
N PRO A 208 9.58 6.65 -20.94
CA PRO A 208 9.79 5.29 -21.46
C PRO A 208 11.26 4.85 -21.50
N ASP A 209 12.16 5.45 -20.72
CA ASP A 209 13.60 5.12 -20.78
C ASP A 209 14.24 4.94 -19.40
N ARG A 210 13.91 3.82 -18.74
CA ARG A 210 14.61 3.34 -17.53
C ARG A 210 15.09 1.91 -17.69
N THR A 211 15.88 1.64 -18.72
CA THR A 211 16.72 0.43 -18.80
C THR A 211 18.05 0.57 -18.07
N THR A 212 18.34 1.72 -17.43
CA THR A 212 19.51 1.87 -16.55
C THR A 212 19.15 1.54 -15.10
N THR A 213 19.59 0.36 -14.66
CA THR A 213 19.45 -0.13 -13.30
C THR A 213 20.06 0.88 -12.31
N LEU A 214 19.53 0.99 -11.09
CA LEU A 214 20.15 1.84 -10.05
C LEU A 214 21.62 1.44 -9.80
N LEU A 215 21.95 0.16 -9.99
CA LEU A 215 23.32 -0.36 -10.00
C LEU A 215 24.18 0.23 -11.13
N ASP A 216 23.63 0.46 -12.32
CA ASP A 216 24.35 1.09 -13.44
C ASP A 216 24.57 2.57 -13.18
N LYS A 217 23.59 3.27 -12.61
CA LYS A 217 23.75 4.65 -12.16
C LYS A 217 24.79 4.77 -11.05
N TRP A 218 24.80 3.83 -10.11
CA TRP A 218 25.80 3.78 -9.05
C TRP A 218 27.19 3.47 -9.62
N ARG A 219 27.33 2.47 -10.50
CA ARG A 219 28.58 2.15 -11.22
C ARG A 219 29.09 3.36 -12.00
N LEU A 220 28.24 4.02 -12.78
CA LEU A 220 28.61 5.22 -13.54
C LEU A 220 28.99 6.38 -12.63
N SER A 221 28.33 6.53 -11.48
CA SER A 221 28.71 7.52 -10.46
C SER A 221 30.09 7.21 -9.88
N TRP A 222 30.40 5.94 -9.58
CA TRP A 222 31.69 5.51 -9.07
C TRP A 222 32.82 5.67 -10.09
N VAL A 223 32.58 5.30 -11.35
CA VAL A 223 33.55 5.52 -12.44
C VAL A 223 33.81 7.01 -12.62
N ARG A 224 32.78 7.85 -12.62
CA ARG A 224 32.91 9.31 -12.76
C ARG A 224 33.62 9.97 -11.56
N VAL A 225 33.43 9.45 -10.35
CA VAL A 225 34.17 9.89 -9.15
C VAL A 225 35.62 9.45 -9.22
N SER A 226 35.89 8.23 -9.68
CA SER A 226 37.25 7.70 -9.88
C SER A 226 38.02 8.52 -10.92
N GLU A 227 37.42 8.80 -12.08
CA GLU A 227 38.03 9.64 -13.13
C GLU A 227 38.31 11.05 -12.63
N ARG A 228 37.39 11.69 -11.90
CA ARG A 228 37.66 13.02 -11.31
C ARG A 228 38.78 12.99 -10.29
N GLY A 229 38.92 11.92 -9.51
CA GLY A 229 40.05 11.72 -8.61
C GLY A 229 41.37 11.61 -9.37
N PHE A 230 41.39 10.83 -10.45
CA PHE A 230 42.55 10.61 -11.31
C PHE A 230 42.98 11.89 -12.05
N PHE A 231 42.05 12.57 -12.73
CA PHE A 231 42.32 13.83 -13.45
C PHE A 231 42.68 15.00 -12.52
N LYS A 232 42.31 14.93 -11.23
CA LYS A 232 42.73 15.93 -10.24
C LYS A 232 44.14 15.64 -9.73
N ALA A 233 44.52 14.37 -9.56
CA ALA A 233 45.87 13.97 -9.21
C ALA A 233 46.86 14.30 -10.34
N GLU A 234 46.54 13.94 -11.59
CA GLU A 234 47.42 14.15 -12.75
C GLU A 234 47.61 15.63 -13.09
N ARG A 235 46.64 16.50 -12.74
CA ARG A 235 46.72 17.96 -12.95
C ARG A 235 47.49 18.69 -11.84
N LEU A 236 47.70 18.07 -10.68
CA LEU A 236 48.49 18.64 -9.59
C LEU A 236 50.00 18.39 -9.77
N ASP A 237 50.40 17.42 -10.59
CA ASP A 237 51.80 17.01 -10.75
C ASP A 237 52.55 17.68 -11.93
N CYS A 238 51.91 18.57 -12.69
CA CYS A 238 52.56 19.31 -13.79
C CYS A 238 52.44 20.83 -13.62
N GLU A 239 53.23 21.41 -12.71
CA GLU A 239 53.52 22.85 -12.70
C GLU A 239 55.06 23.04 -12.68
N TYR A 240 55.68 23.00 -13.85
CA TYR A 240 57.12 23.29 -13.99
C TYR A 240 57.33 24.82 -14.04
N ALA A 241 57.92 25.37 -12.99
CA ALA A 241 58.44 26.74 -13.01
C ALA A 241 59.76 26.79 -13.81
N VAL A 242 59.73 27.50 -14.94
CA VAL A 242 60.88 27.78 -15.82
C VAL A 242 61.80 28.79 -15.14
N VAL A 243 63.08 28.43 -14.94
CA VAL A 243 64.14 29.34 -14.49
C VAL A 243 64.52 30.27 -15.66
N SER A 244 64.29 31.56 -15.52
CA SER A 244 64.76 32.57 -16.47
C SER A 244 66.22 32.93 -16.19
N GLY A 245 67.12 32.54 -17.09
CA GLY A 245 68.44 33.16 -17.20
C GLY A 245 68.35 34.52 -17.89
N ARG A 246 69.12 35.49 -17.41
CA ARG A 246 69.59 36.63 -18.21
C ARG A 246 71.03 36.95 -17.84
N GLU A 247 71.90 36.77 -18.84
CA GLU A 247 73.23 37.33 -18.93
C GLU A 247 73.16 38.85 -19.10
N GLY A 248 74.21 39.51 -18.62
CA GLY A 248 74.50 40.93 -18.71
C GLY A 248 75.70 41.25 -17.85
#